data_AF-A0A0T2KU43-F1
#
_entry.id   AF-A0A0T2KU43-F1
#
_cell.length_a   1.000
_cell.length_b   1.000
_cell.length_c   1.000
_cell.angle_alpha   90.00
_cell.angle_beta   90.00
_cell.angle_gamma   90.00
#
_symmetry.space_group_name_H-M   'P 1'
#
loop_
_entity.id
_entity.type
_entity.pdbx_description
1 polymer ?
#
loop_
_entity_poly.entity_id
_entity_poly.type
_entity_poly.pdbx_seq_one_letter_code
_entity_poly.pdbx_strand_id
1 'polypeptide(L)'
;MAVVTIRQLLDSGVHFGHQTRRWNPKVKRFILTERSGIHIIDLQQSLGYIDKAYEFVKETVAHGGTVLFVGTKKQAQEVIAEQATRVGQPYVNQRWLGGLLTNFSTISKRLARMKELEELDYETPANSGFTKKELLIKKRELDKLHKSLGGIRNLTKTPSAIWVVDAKREHLAINEASKLGIPVIGILDTNADPDEFQYPIPGNDDAIRSVGLLTRIIADAAAEGLIQRHQPSDEAEAEVAEPLTDWERELLEQSTPEQSSAETEKVADLGIAEADAAEIVADEQVALVAADETAADEAGAEAHDEAIAAAAGETAEEVAADEAAK
;
A
#
# COMPACT_ATOMS: atom_id res chain seq x y z
N MET A 1 -4.07 -11.34 -21.21
CA MET A 1 -2.72 -11.93 -21.06
C MET A 1 -1.82 -10.80 -20.58
N ALA A 2 -1.03 -11.01 -19.53
CA ALA A 2 -0.24 -9.93 -18.95
C ALA A 2 0.83 -9.48 -19.97
N VAL A 3 0.72 -8.25 -20.48
CA VAL A 3 1.66 -7.69 -21.46
C VAL A 3 2.93 -7.20 -20.74
N VAL A 4 3.64 -8.09 -20.04
CA VAL A 4 4.88 -7.74 -19.35
C VAL A 4 6.02 -8.60 -19.84
N THR A 5 7.09 -7.94 -20.27
CA THR A 5 8.30 -8.61 -20.76
C THR A 5 9.24 -8.93 -19.61
N ILE A 6 10.06 -10.00 -19.74
CA ILE A 6 11.14 -10.32 -18.78
C ILE A 6 12.04 -9.10 -18.56
N ARG A 7 12.29 -8.32 -19.62
CA ARG A 7 13.11 -7.11 -19.55
C ARG A 7 12.52 -6.08 -18.59
N GLN A 8 11.21 -5.82 -18.63
CA GLN A 8 10.56 -4.91 -17.70
C GLN A 8 10.62 -5.39 -16.25
N LEU A 9 10.49 -6.69 -16.00
CA LEU A 9 10.67 -7.29 -14.67
C LEU A 9 12.12 -7.17 -14.17
N LEU A 10 13.09 -7.27 -15.09
CA LEU A 10 14.50 -7.10 -14.79
C LEU A 10 14.80 -5.64 -14.43
N ASP A 11 14.35 -4.70 -15.26
CA ASP A 11 14.61 -3.26 -15.11
C ASP A 11 13.98 -2.68 -13.83
N SER A 12 12.81 -3.19 -13.43
CA SER A 12 12.12 -2.79 -12.20
C SER A 12 12.70 -3.44 -10.93
N GLY A 13 13.59 -4.43 -11.07
CA GLY A 13 14.26 -5.08 -9.95
C GLY A 13 13.44 -6.17 -9.25
N VAL A 14 12.48 -6.80 -9.93
CA VAL A 14 11.63 -7.89 -9.38
C VAL A 14 12.45 -9.14 -9.04
N HIS A 15 13.57 -9.35 -9.74
CA HIS A 15 14.42 -10.53 -9.59
C HIS A 15 15.29 -10.54 -8.32
N PHE A 16 15.39 -9.42 -7.59
CA PHE A 16 16.16 -9.38 -6.36
C PHE A 16 15.33 -9.92 -5.20
N GLY A 17 15.87 -10.90 -4.47
CA GLY A 17 15.33 -11.33 -3.19
C GLY A 17 16.09 -10.74 -2.01
N HIS A 18 15.93 -11.37 -0.84
CA HIS A 18 16.64 -11.01 0.37
C HIS A 18 18.03 -11.68 0.48
N GLN A 19 18.75 -11.30 1.54
CA GLN A 19 20.01 -11.92 1.94
C GLN A 19 19.83 -13.40 2.30
N THR A 20 20.85 -14.20 2.02
CA THR A 20 20.83 -15.66 2.20
C THR A 20 20.60 -16.15 3.62
N ARG A 21 20.90 -15.33 4.63
CA ARG A 21 20.58 -15.64 6.04
C ARG A 21 19.09 -15.55 6.39
N ARG A 22 18.27 -14.88 5.56
CA ARG A 22 16.84 -14.59 5.85
C ARG A 22 15.87 -15.41 5.00
N TRP A 23 16.37 -16.37 4.24
CA TRP A 23 15.54 -17.13 3.29
C TRP A 23 14.73 -18.25 3.95
N ASN A 24 13.61 -18.61 3.34
CA ASN A 24 12.78 -19.75 3.70
C ASN A 24 13.14 -20.96 2.81
N PRO A 25 13.51 -22.13 3.36
CA PRO A 25 13.86 -23.31 2.55
C PRO A 25 12.78 -23.77 1.55
N LYS A 26 11.49 -23.49 1.83
CA LYS A 26 10.39 -23.86 0.93
C LYS A 26 10.39 -23.09 -0.39
N VAL A 27 10.95 -21.88 -0.42
CA VAL A 27 11.02 -21.07 -1.63
C VAL A 27 12.16 -21.47 -2.56
N LYS A 28 12.96 -22.49 -2.22
CA LYS A 28 14.11 -22.95 -3.02
C LYS A 28 13.77 -23.18 -4.49
N ARG A 29 12.55 -23.64 -4.80
CA ARG A 29 12.09 -23.87 -6.18
C ARG A 29 12.00 -22.60 -7.04
N PHE A 30 11.81 -21.44 -6.41
CA PHE A 30 11.67 -20.15 -7.09
C PHE A 30 12.97 -19.36 -7.18
N ILE A 31 14.03 -19.81 -6.51
CA ILE A 31 15.35 -19.16 -6.51
C ILE A 31 16.18 -19.76 -7.64
N LEU A 32 16.67 -18.90 -8.53
CA LEU A 32 17.55 -19.27 -9.64
C LEU A 32 18.99 -19.47 -9.16
N THR A 33 19.56 -18.47 -8.48
CA THR A 33 20.95 -18.48 -8.02
C THR A 33 21.17 -17.50 -6.88
N GLU A 34 22.37 -17.48 -6.31
CA GLU A 34 22.82 -16.50 -5.31
C GLU A 34 24.00 -15.72 -5.90
N ARG A 35 23.98 -14.39 -5.79
CA ARG A 35 25.09 -13.53 -6.17
C ARG A 35 25.31 -12.46 -5.11
N SER A 36 26.55 -12.30 -4.68
CA SER A 36 26.92 -11.29 -3.67
C SER A 36 26.10 -11.38 -2.37
N GLY A 37 25.71 -12.60 -1.96
CA GLY A 37 24.92 -12.85 -0.75
C GLY A 37 23.42 -12.53 -0.87
N ILE A 38 22.92 -12.22 -2.07
CA ILE A 38 21.51 -11.95 -2.37
C ILE A 38 20.97 -13.07 -3.27
N HIS A 39 19.78 -13.57 -2.96
CA HIS A 39 19.08 -14.54 -3.80
C HIS A 39 18.49 -13.86 -5.04
N ILE A 40 18.63 -14.51 -6.19
CA ILE A 40 18.02 -14.10 -7.46
C ILE A 40 16.83 -15.01 -7.73
N ILE A 41 15.66 -14.41 -7.91
CA ILE A 41 14.40 -15.08 -8.20
C ILE A 41 14.33 -15.41 -9.69
N ASP A 42 13.79 -16.57 -10.03
CA ASP A 42 13.59 -17.01 -11.41
C ASP A 42 12.40 -16.28 -12.06
N LEU A 43 12.70 -15.31 -12.93
CA LEU A 43 11.70 -14.52 -13.65
C LEU A 43 10.84 -15.33 -14.64
N GLN A 44 11.34 -16.47 -15.15
CA GLN A 44 10.53 -17.30 -16.03
C GLN A 44 9.38 -17.94 -15.26
N GLN A 45 9.65 -18.39 -14.04
CA GLN A 45 8.60 -18.83 -13.14
C GLN A 45 7.69 -17.67 -12.77
N SER A 46 8.23 -16.50 -12.41
CA SER A 46 7.43 -15.32 -12.09
C SER A 46 6.40 -15.01 -13.17
N LEU A 47 6.77 -15.03 -14.46
CA LEU A 47 5.82 -14.81 -15.56
C LEU A 47 4.66 -15.82 -15.54
N GLY A 48 4.95 -17.12 -15.42
CA GLY A 48 3.91 -18.15 -15.40
C GLY A 48 2.96 -18.03 -14.20
N TYR A 49 3.45 -17.53 -13.06
CA TYR A 49 2.61 -17.26 -11.90
C TYR A 49 1.84 -15.94 -12.00
N ILE A 50 2.43 -14.91 -12.62
CA ILE A 50 1.74 -13.65 -12.93
C ILE A 50 0.54 -13.94 -13.83
N ASP A 51 0.71 -14.74 -14.89
CA ASP A 51 -0.39 -15.07 -15.81
C ASP A 51 -1.55 -15.77 -15.09
N LYS A 52 -1.24 -16.74 -14.21
CA LYS A 52 -2.26 -17.43 -13.40
C LYS A 52 -2.99 -16.49 -12.44
N ALA A 53 -2.25 -15.63 -11.75
CA ALA A 53 -2.82 -14.65 -10.84
C ALA A 53 -3.66 -13.61 -11.60
N TYR A 54 -3.21 -13.20 -12.79
CA TYR A 54 -3.90 -12.26 -13.66
C TYR A 54 -5.25 -12.82 -14.11
N GLU A 55 -5.27 -14.06 -14.60
CA GLU A 55 -6.49 -14.74 -15.03
C GLU A 55 -7.49 -14.88 -13.88
N PHE A 56 -7.01 -15.33 -12.71
CA PHE A 56 -7.85 -15.45 -11.52
C PHE A 56 -8.46 -14.13 -11.05
N VAL A 57 -7.67 -13.04 -11.04
CA VAL A 57 -8.16 -11.70 -10.65
C VAL A 57 -9.20 -11.21 -11.66
N LYS A 58 -8.91 -11.35 -12.95
CA LYS A 58 -9.84 -10.96 -14.02
C LYS A 58 -11.16 -11.69 -13.89
N GLU A 59 -11.12 -13.01 -13.71
CA GLU A 59 -12.30 -13.85 -13.53
C GLU A 59 -13.09 -13.45 -12.27
N THR A 60 -12.41 -13.28 -11.14
CA THR A 60 -13.05 -12.90 -9.87
C THR A 60 -13.81 -11.58 -9.99
N VAL A 61 -13.21 -10.59 -10.66
CA VAL A 61 -13.82 -9.27 -10.81
C VAL A 61 -14.90 -9.26 -11.89
N ALA A 62 -14.74 -10.05 -12.96
CA ALA A 62 -15.78 -10.23 -13.99
C ALA A 62 -17.08 -10.82 -13.39
N HIS A 63 -16.96 -11.75 -12.43
CA HIS A 63 -18.10 -12.29 -11.68
C HIS A 63 -18.68 -11.31 -10.63
N GLY A 64 -18.19 -10.07 -10.57
CA GLY A 64 -18.65 -9.05 -9.63
C GLY A 64 -18.06 -9.15 -8.22
N GLY A 65 -16.99 -9.93 -8.04
CA GLY A 65 -16.23 -9.97 -6.81
C GLY A 65 -15.37 -8.73 -6.58
N THR A 66 -15.00 -8.48 -5.33
CA THR A 66 -14.09 -7.38 -4.96
C THR A 66 -12.73 -7.91 -4.54
N VAL A 67 -11.68 -7.18 -4.94
CA VAL A 67 -10.29 -7.51 -4.61
C VAL A 67 -9.77 -6.47 -3.63
N LEU A 68 -9.39 -6.89 -2.42
CA LEU A 68 -8.84 -5.99 -1.42
C LEU A 68 -7.32 -5.89 -1.58
N PHE A 69 -6.81 -4.69 -1.84
CA PHE A 69 -5.38 -4.42 -1.95
C PHE A 69 -4.81 -4.09 -0.56
N VAL A 70 -3.78 -4.82 -0.12
CA VAL A 70 -3.21 -4.69 1.22
C VAL A 70 -1.70 -4.49 1.14
N GLY A 71 -1.21 -3.43 1.76
CA GLY A 71 0.21 -3.26 2.01
C GLY A 71 0.51 -2.06 2.90
N THR A 72 1.01 -2.33 4.10
CA THR A 72 1.39 -1.31 5.09
C THR A 72 2.86 -0.92 5.01
N LYS A 73 3.64 -1.63 4.19
CA LYS A 73 5.06 -1.34 3.95
C LYS A 73 5.21 0.03 3.27
N LYS A 74 6.18 0.85 3.73
CA LYS A 74 6.37 2.24 3.24
C LYS A 74 6.43 2.32 1.73
N GLN A 75 7.13 1.38 1.10
CA GLN A 75 7.30 1.28 -0.35
C GLN A 75 6.02 0.91 -1.11
N ALA A 76 5.03 0.34 -0.42
CA ALA A 76 3.77 -0.14 -1.00
C ALA A 76 2.60 0.82 -0.72
N GLN A 77 2.67 1.68 0.31
CA GLN A 77 1.50 2.45 0.79
C GLN A 77 0.91 3.36 -0.28
N GLU A 78 1.75 4.16 -0.95
CA GLU A 78 1.33 5.11 -1.98
C GLU A 78 0.91 4.38 -3.25
N VAL A 79 1.73 3.43 -3.69
CA VAL A 79 1.47 2.60 -4.88
C VAL A 79 0.11 1.92 -4.80
N ILE A 80 -0.20 1.28 -3.68
CA ILE A 80 -1.47 0.56 -3.50
C ILE A 80 -2.65 1.54 -3.48
N ALA A 81 -2.51 2.66 -2.77
CA ALA A 81 -3.59 3.65 -2.69
C ALA A 81 -3.90 4.25 -4.07
N GLU A 82 -2.88 4.62 -4.83
CA GLU A 82 -3.04 5.19 -6.18
C GLU A 82 -3.67 4.16 -7.14
N GLN A 83 -3.11 2.95 -7.21
CA GLN A 83 -3.57 1.93 -8.17
C GLN A 83 -4.97 1.39 -7.83
N ALA A 84 -5.28 1.21 -6.55
CA ALA A 84 -6.61 0.74 -6.14
C ALA A 84 -7.68 1.83 -6.35
N THR A 85 -7.34 3.10 -6.07
CA THR A 85 -8.25 4.23 -6.33
C THR A 85 -8.54 4.38 -7.83
N ARG A 86 -7.51 4.21 -8.68
CA ARG A 86 -7.67 4.24 -10.14
C ARG A 86 -8.68 3.20 -10.65
N VAL A 87 -8.73 2.01 -10.04
CA VAL A 87 -9.60 0.90 -10.46
C VAL A 87 -10.90 0.82 -9.64
N GLY A 88 -11.08 1.68 -8.64
CA GLY A 88 -12.25 1.68 -7.77
C GLY A 88 -12.35 0.47 -6.83
N GLN A 89 -11.24 -0.22 -6.57
CA GLN A 89 -11.18 -1.38 -5.67
C GLN A 89 -10.79 -0.95 -4.24
N PRO A 90 -11.23 -1.68 -3.21
CA PRO A 90 -10.93 -1.35 -1.83
C PRO A 90 -9.44 -1.59 -1.51
N TYR A 91 -8.88 -0.78 -0.61
CA TYR A 91 -7.47 -0.91 -0.20
C TYR A 91 -7.21 -0.60 1.28
N VAL A 92 -6.08 -1.11 1.78
CA VAL A 92 -5.52 -0.84 3.11
C VAL A 92 -4.03 -0.55 2.96
N ASN A 93 -3.65 0.72 3.15
CA ASN A 93 -2.27 1.19 2.99
C ASN A 93 -1.57 1.58 4.31
N GLN A 94 -2.31 1.80 5.40
CA GLN A 94 -1.74 2.28 6.66
C GLN A 94 -1.41 1.14 7.64
N ARG A 95 -2.44 0.57 8.28
CA ARG A 95 -2.27 -0.51 9.26
C ARG A 95 -3.42 -1.49 9.15
N TRP A 96 -3.11 -2.78 9.15
CA TRP A 96 -4.13 -3.82 9.32
C TRP A 96 -4.69 -3.81 10.75
N LEU A 97 -6.00 -3.58 10.87
CA LEU A 97 -6.71 -3.73 12.14
C LEU A 97 -7.07 -5.20 12.31
N GLY A 98 -6.61 -5.83 13.39
CA GLY A 98 -6.98 -7.22 13.67
C GLY A 98 -8.51 -7.36 13.80
N GLY A 99 -9.06 -8.35 13.12
CA GLY A 99 -10.51 -8.56 13.03
C GLY A 99 -11.17 -7.84 11.86
N LEU A 100 -10.41 -7.28 10.91
CA LEU A 100 -10.96 -6.54 9.78
C LEU A 100 -11.90 -7.41 8.93
N LEU A 101 -11.49 -8.65 8.66
CA LEU A 101 -12.27 -9.60 7.88
C LEU A 101 -13.12 -10.49 8.79
N THR A 102 -12.51 -11.01 9.86
CA THR A 102 -13.17 -12.00 10.74
C THR A 102 -14.26 -11.40 11.64
N ASN A 103 -14.18 -10.10 11.96
CA ASN A 103 -15.19 -9.37 12.75
C ASN A 103 -15.76 -8.17 11.96
N PHE A 104 -16.19 -8.44 10.73
CA PHE A 104 -16.71 -7.41 9.83
C PHE A 104 -17.94 -6.66 10.37
N SER A 105 -18.75 -7.29 11.23
CA SER A 105 -19.92 -6.64 11.87
C SER A 105 -19.54 -5.50 12.81
N THR A 106 -18.34 -5.53 13.40
CA THR A 106 -17.84 -4.44 14.25
C THR A 106 -17.20 -3.33 13.42
N ILE A 107 -16.48 -3.71 12.36
CA ILE A 107 -15.84 -2.75 11.44
C ILE A 107 -16.89 -1.97 10.63
N SER A 108 -17.95 -2.63 10.16
CA SER A 108 -19.07 -1.97 9.48
C SER A 108 -19.74 -0.90 10.35
N LYS A 109 -19.86 -1.10 11.67
CA LYS A 109 -20.31 -0.06 12.60
C LYS A 109 -19.36 1.13 12.67
N ARG A 110 -18.04 0.88 12.62
CA ARG A 110 -17.03 1.96 12.57
C ARG A 110 -17.05 2.71 11.23
N LEU A 111 -17.33 2.02 10.13
CA LEU A 111 -17.53 2.63 8.82
C LEU A 111 -18.81 3.49 8.78
N ALA A 112 -19.91 3.00 9.36
CA ALA A 112 -21.13 3.78 9.51
C ALA A 112 -20.87 5.04 10.36
N ARG A 113 -20.16 4.89 11.48
CA ARG A 113 -19.72 6.03 12.30
C ARG A 113 -18.86 7.03 11.54
N MET A 114 -17.96 6.56 10.67
CA MET A 114 -17.15 7.44 9.82
C MET A 114 -18.04 8.26 8.89
N LYS A 115 -19.02 7.62 8.23
CA LYS A 115 -19.99 8.31 7.36
C LYS A 115 -20.84 9.33 8.11
N GLU A 116 -21.32 9.00 9.31
CA GLU A 116 -22.03 9.96 10.19
C GLU A 116 -21.18 11.19 10.52
N LEU A 117 -19.87 11.02 10.73
CA LEU A 117 -18.97 12.13 11.04
C LEU A 117 -18.70 13.00 9.80
N GLU A 118 -18.61 12.41 8.62
CA GLU A 118 -18.44 13.13 7.35
C GLU A 118 -19.64 14.03 7.00
N GLU A 119 -20.86 13.63 7.42
CA GLU A 119 -22.08 14.40 7.21
C GLU A 119 -22.18 15.66 8.10
N LEU A 120 -21.33 15.78 9.12
CA LEU A 120 -21.34 16.93 10.03
C LEU A 120 -20.69 18.16 9.39
N ASP A 121 -21.36 19.31 9.49
CA ASP A 121 -20.76 20.61 9.17
C ASP A 121 -19.82 21.04 10.30
N TYR A 122 -18.51 21.02 10.01
CA TYR A 122 -17.44 21.43 10.91
C TYR A 122 -17.13 22.93 10.84
N GLU A 123 -17.57 23.62 9.78
CA GLU A 123 -17.30 25.05 9.55
C GLU A 123 -18.36 25.93 10.21
N THR A 124 -19.62 25.44 10.31
CA THR A 124 -20.72 26.17 10.95
C THR A 124 -21.22 25.49 12.23
N PRO A 125 -20.74 25.87 13.43
CA PRO A 125 -21.15 25.25 14.70
C PRO A 125 -22.64 25.37 15.02
N ALA A 126 -23.31 26.39 14.48
CA ALA A 126 -24.74 26.62 14.73
C ALA A 126 -25.64 25.57 14.08
N ASN A 127 -25.21 24.96 12.96
CA ASN A 127 -25.99 23.98 12.21
C ASN A 127 -25.88 22.57 12.80
N SER A 128 -24.72 22.24 13.38
CA SER A 128 -24.42 20.91 13.90
C SER A 128 -24.78 20.74 15.39
N GLY A 129 -25.15 21.81 16.10
CA GLY A 129 -25.62 21.75 17.49
C GLY A 129 -24.55 21.39 18.53
N PHE A 130 -23.27 21.41 18.11
CA PHE A 130 -22.12 21.08 18.96
C PHE A 130 -21.28 22.31 19.29
N THR A 131 -20.58 22.27 20.41
CA THR A 131 -19.59 23.29 20.75
C THR A 131 -18.35 23.18 19.86
N LYS A 132 -17.61 24.28 19.67
CA LYS A 132 -16.35 24.29 18.89
C LYS A 132 -15.34 23.23 19.38
N LYS A 133 -15.28 22.99 20.70
CA LYS A 133 -14.40 21.97 21.29
C LYS A 133 -14.81 20.56 20.89
N GLU A 134 -16.11 20.26 20.90
CA GLU A 134 -16.65 18.96 20.50
C GLU A 134 -16.48 18.71 19.00
N LEU A 135 -16.69 19.72 18.17
CA LEU A 135 -16.43 19.64 16.72
C LEU A 135 -14.97 19.30 16.43
N LEU A 136 -14.04 19.92 17.16
CA LEU A 136 -12.61 19.64 17.01
C LEU A 136 -12.26 18.19 17.42
N ILE A 137 -12.87 17.66 18.48
CA ILE A 137 -12.70 16.25 18.88
C ILE A 137 -13.26 15.32 17.80
N LYS A 138 -14.46 15.61 17.28
CA LYS A 138 -15.09 14.84 16.20
C LYS A 138 -14.27 14.88 14.90
N LYS A 139 -13.67 16.03 14.57
CA LYS A 139 -12.78 16.18 13.41
C LYS A 139 -11.52 15.31 13.55
N ARG A 140 -10.90 15.33 14.74
CA ARG A 140 -9.77 14.42 15.04
C ARG A 140 -10.15 12.94 15.01
N GLU A 141 -11.39 12.60 15.40
CA GLU A 141 -11.92 11.24 15.27
C GLU A 141 -12.08 10.85 13.80
N LEU A 142 -12.67 11.73 12.99
CA LEU A 142 -12.80 11.58 11.53
C LEU A 142 -11.42 11.37 10.88
N ASP A 143 -10.44 12.24 11.16
CA ASP A 143 -9.10 12.15 10.55
C ASP A 143 -8.43 10.80 10.85
N LYS A 144 -8.58 10.29 12.08
CA LYS A 144 -8.08 8.97 12.49
C LYS A 144 -8.80 7.83 11.76
N LEU A 145 -10.12 7.93 11.60
CA LEU A 145 -10.91 6.95 10.88
C LEU A 145 -10.59 6.95 9.38
N HIS A 146 -10.48 8.12 8.73
CA HIS A 146 -10.06 8.21 7.33
C HIS A 146 -8.68 7.62 7.09
N LYS A 147 -7.72 7.91 7.97
CA LYS A 147 -6.37 7.35 7.86
C LYS A 147 -6.38 5.82 7.91
N SER A 148 -7.23 5.21 8.73
CA SER A 148 -7.23 3.76 8.92
C SER A 148 -8.18 2.99 8.01
N LEU A 149 -9.36 3.55 7.73
CA LEU A 149 -10.49 2.89 7.06
C LEU A 149 -10.87 3.56 5.72
N GLY A 150 -10.20 4.64 5.30
CA GLY A 150 -10.56 5.39 4.10
C GLY A 150 -10.65 4.53 2.85
N GLY A 151 -9.67 3.63 2.64
CA GLY A 151 -9.65 2.74 1.48
C GLY A 151 -10.69 1.60 1.50
N ILE A 152 -11.35 1.36 2.63
CA ILE A 152 -12.47 0.39 2.76
C ILE A 152 -13.82 1.08 3.03
N ARG A 153 -13.91 2.39 2.80
CA ARG A 153 -15.14 3.20 3.01
C ARG A 153 -16.37 2.60 2.31
N ASN A 154 -16.19 2.13 1.08
CA ASN A 154 -17.27 1.63 0.24
C ASN A 154 -17.47 0.11 0.37
N LEU A 155 -16.74 -0.54 1.30
CA LEU A 155 -16.83 -1.98 1.50
C LEU A 155 -18.11 -2.33 2.26
N THR A 156 -19.05 -3.01 1.58
CA THR A 156 -20.33 -3.44 2.17
C THR A 156 -20.33 -4.90 2.60
N LYS A 157 -19.49 -5.73 1.98
CA LYS A 157 -19.36 -7.17 2.23
C LYS A 157 -17.87 -7.54 2.28
N THR A 158 -17.57 -8.72 2.82
CA THR A 158 -16.20 -9.26 2.81
C THR A 158 -15.71 -9.44 1.36
N PRO A 159 -14.42 -9.17 1.09
CA PRO A 159 -13.86 -9.28 -0.25
C PRO A 159 -13.80 -10.73 -0.74
N SER A 160 -13.81 -10.90 -2.07
CA SER A 160 -13.75 -12.20 -2.73
C SER A 160 -12.32 -12.72 -2.88
N ALA A 161 -11.35 -11.81 -2.99
CA ALA A 161 -9.93 -12.14 -2.98
C ALA A 161 -9.14 -11.02 -2.29
N ILE A 162 -7.94 -11.35 -1.82
CA ILE A 162 -7.01 -10.34 -1.29
C ILE A 162 -5.70 -10.34 -2.07
N TRP A 163 -5.19 -9.15 -2.34
CA TRP A 163 -3.85 -8.91 -2.87
C TRP A 163 -2.97 -8.38 -1.75
N VAL A 164 -1.87 -9.07 -1.44
CA VAL A 164 -0.99 -8.75 -0.31
C VAL A 164 0.43 -8.47 -0.77
N VAL A 165 0.97 -7.35 -0.31
CA VAL A 165 2.41 -7.02 -0.42
C VAL A 165 3.08 -7.29 0.92
N ASP A 166 4.14 -8.13 0.91
CA ASP A 166 4.91 -8.58 2.07
C ASP A 166 4.09 -9.44 3.06
N ALA A 167 4.19 -10.76 2.91
CA ALA A 167 3.50 -11.75 3.76
C ALA A 167 3.86 -11.61 5.24
N LYS A 168 5.12 -11.29 5.52
CA LYS A 168 5.66 -11.30 6.87
C LYS A 168 5.13 -10.12 7.67
N ARG A 169 5.03 -8.95 7.03
CA ARG A 169 4.38 -7.79 7.64
C ARG A 169 2.88 -7.99 7.77
N GLU A 170 2.22 -8.52 6.75
CA GLU A 170 0.75 -8.67 6.70
C GLU A 170 0.23 -10.04 7.14
N HIS A 171 0.96 -10.74 8.00
CA HIS A 171 0.56 -12.06 8.51
C HIS A 171 -0.85 -12.07 9.13
N LEU A 172 -1.31 -10.98 9.74
CA LEU A 172 -2.67 -10.89 10.28
C LEU A 172 -3.73 -10.94 9.17
N ALA A 173 -3.51 -10.25 8.06
CA ALA A 173 -4.43 -10.23 6.92
C ALA A 173 -4.54 -11.62 6.28
N ILE A 174 -3.39 -12.28 6.08
CA ILE A 174 -3.30 -13.63 5.52
C ILE A 174 -4.00 -14.65 6.44
N ASN A 175 -3.74 -14.58 7.75
CA ASN A 175 -4.36 -15.48 8.72
C ASN A 175 -5.88 -15.32 8.80
N GLU A 176 -6.37 -14.08 8.72
CA GLU A 176 -7.82 -13.83 8.70
C GLU A 176 -8.47 -14.30 7.39
N ALA A 177 -7.83 -14.07 6.25
CA ALA A 177 -8.30 -14.55 4.95
C ALA A 177 -8.33 -16.07 4.88
N SER A 178 -7.27 -16.73 5.35
CA SER A 178 -7.18 -18.19 5.43
C SER A 178 -8.31 -18.79 6.28
N LYS A 179 -8.62 -18.19 7.43
CA LYS A 179 -9.74 -18.63 8.29
C LYS A 179 -11.11 -18.53 7.63
N LEU A 180 -11.30 -17.54 6.75
CA LEU A 180 -12.55 -17.33 6.01
C LEU A 180 -12.58 -18.08 4.67
N GLY A 181 -11.46 -18.70 4.27
CA GLY A 181 -11.33 -19.34 2.97
C GLY A 181 -11.24 -18.36 1.80
N ILE A 182 -10.85 -17.11 2.06
CA ILE A 182 -10.65 -16.10 1.03
C ILE A 182 -9.29 -16.35 0.36
N PRO A 183 -9.22 -16.52 -0.97
CA PRO A 183 -7.99 -16.78 -1.69
C PRO A 183 -7.01 -15.60 -1.57
N VAL A 184 -5.77 -15.93 -1.24
CA VAL A 184 -4.68 -14.96 -1.07
C VAL A 184 -3.78 -14.98 -2.31
N ILE A 185 -3.67 -13.82 -2.93
CA ILE A 185 -2.72 -13.51 -4.01
C ILE A 185 -1.66 -12.61 -3.37
N GLY A 186 -0.37 -12.85 -3.62
CA GLY A 186 0.67 -12.01 -3.02
C GLY A 186 2.03 -12.06 -3.69
N ILE A 187 2.86 -11.07 -3.40
CA ILE A 187 4.27 -11.08 -3.77
C ILE A 187 4.98 -12.05 -2.84
N LEU A 188 5.58 -13.09 -3.42
CA LEU A 188 6.40 -14.08 -2.73
C LEU A 188 7.87 -13.68 -2.86
N ASP A 189 8.39 -13.01 -1.84
CA ASP A 189 9.84 -12.87 -1.66
C ASP A 189 10.40 -14.14 -0.98
N THR A 190 11.72 -14.25 -1.02
CA THR A 190 12.54 -15.32 -0.49
C THR A 190 12.40 -15.62 1.02
N ASN A 191 11.82 -14.71 1.80
CA ASN A 191 11.62 -14.87 3.24
C ASN A 191 10.19 -15.34 3.61
N ALA A 192 9.25 -15.30 2.65
CA ALA A 192 7.84 -15.64 2.87
C ALA A 192 7.58 -17.14 2.66
N ASP A 193 6.51 -17.66 3.26
CA ASP A 193 6.10 -19.05 3.08
C ASP A 193 5.18 -19.17 1.85
N PRO A 194 5.54 -19.97 0.82
CA PRO A 194 4.70 -20.12 -0.36
C PRO A 194 3.35 -20.80 -0.07
N ASP A 195 3.20 -21.51 1.05
CA ASP A 195 1.97 -22.22 1.40
C ASP A 195 0.87 -21.28 1.92
N GLU A 196 1.23 -20.06 2.30
CA GLU A 196 0.30 -19.00 2.73
C GLU A 196 -0.48 -18.39 1.55
N PHE A 197 -0.05 -18.65 0.32
CA PHE A 197 -0.62 -18.08 -0.90
C PHE A 197 -1.28 -19.16 -1.76
N GLN A 198 -2.50 -18.90 -2.24
CA GLN A 198 -3.11 -19.70 -3.31
C GLN A 198 -2.51 -19.34 -4.66
N TYR A 199 -2.26 -18.05 -4.90
CA TYR A 199 -1.68 -17.54 -6.14
C TYR A 199 -0.41 -16.72 -5.81
N PRO A 200 0.73 -17.38 -5.53
CA PRO A 200 1.98 -16.70 -5.24
C PRO A 200 2.59 -16.12 -6.51
N ILE A 201 3.06 -14.88 -6.46
CA ILE A 201 3.85 -14.24 -7.53
C ILE A 201 5.28 -14.08 -7.03
N PRO A 202 6.24 -14.91 -7.46
CA PRO A 202 7.64 -14.77 -7.06
C PRO A 202 8.20 -13.40 -7.48
N GLY A 203 8.68 -12.61 -6.53
CA GLY A 203 9.18 -11.27 -6.81
C GLY A 203 9.66 -10.51 -5.58
N ASN A 204 10.25 -9.35 -5.83
CA ASN A 204 10.77 -8.45 -4.81
C ASN A 204 9.66 -7.58 -4.19
N ASP A 205 9.56 -7.55 -2.86
CA ASP A 205 8.62 -6.70 -2.13
C ASP A 205 9.25 -5.44 -1.49
N ASP A 206 10.58 -5.27 -1.56
CA ASP A 206 11.32 -4.16 -0.97
C ASP A 206 11.46 -2.97 -1.93
N ALA A 207 11.57 -3.24 -3.23
CA ALA A 207 11.77 -2.20 -4.23
C ALA A 207 10.44 -1.54 -4.65
N ILE A 208 10.36 -0.21 -4.53
CA ILE A 208 9.18 0.59 -4.95
C ILE A 208 8.82 0.31 -6.41
N ARG A 209 9.81 0.24 -7.31
CA ARG A 209 9.59 -0.05 -8.74
C ARG A 209 9.03 -1.46 -8.99
N SER A 210 9.46 -2.45 -8.21
CA SER A 210 8.96 -3.83 -8.29
C SER A 210 7.50 -3.90 -7.82
N VAL A 211 7.23 -3.39 -6.62
CA VAL A 211 5.88 -3.34 -6.05
C VAL A 211 4.95 -2.54 -6.96
N GLY A 212 5.41 -1.39 -7.46
CA GLY A 212 4.70 -0.56 -8.46
C GLY A 212 4.29 -1.35 -9.69
N LEU A 213 5.24 -2.05 -10.31
CA LEU A 213 4.97 -2.83 -11.51
C LEU A 213 3.98 -3.97 -11.24
N LEU A 214 4.22 -4.79 -10.21
CA LEU A 214 3.37 -5.95 -9.90
C LEU A 214 1.96 -5.53 -9.49
N THR A 215 1.83 -4.50 -8.65
CA THR A 215 0.52 -3.98 -8.23
C THR A 215 -0.24 -3.38 -9.40
N ARG A 216 0.44 -2.67 -10.31
CA ARG A 216 -0.18 -2.15 -11.53
C ARG A 216 -0.71 -3.27 -12.42
N ILE A 217 0.05 -4.34 -12.62
CA ILE A 217 -0.40 -5.49 -13.43
C ILE A 217 -1.69 -6.10 -12.87
N ILE A 218 -1.76 -6.29 -11.55
CA ILE A 218 -2.95 -6.84 -10.88
C ILE A 218 -4.11 -5.85 -10.89
N ALA A 219 -3.84 -4.55 -10.76
CA ALA A 219 -4.85 -3.51 -10.90
C ALA A 219 -5.42 -3.46 -12.33
N ASP A 220 -4.57 -3.55 -13.36
CA ASP A 220 -5.00 -3.62 -14.76
C ASP A 220 -5.86 -4.88 -15.01
N ALA A 221 -5.52 -6.02 -14.39
CA ALA A 221 -6.34 -7.24 -14.46
C ALA A 221 -7.76 -7.02 -13.86
N ALA A 222 -7.84 -6.32 -12.73
CA ALA A 222 -9.12 -5.97 -12.13
C ALA A 222 -9.91 -4.98 -13.00
N ALA A 223 -9.24 -4.00 -13.63
CA ALA A 223 -9.88 -3.06 -14.55
C ALA A 223 -10.44 -3.79 -15.78
N GLU A 224 -9.67 -4.71 -16.39
CA GLU A 224 -10.16 -5.55 -17.49
C GLU A 224 -11.37 -6.40 -17.08
N GLY A 225 -11.36 -6.97 -15.88
CA GLY A 225 -12.48 -7.73 -15.34
C GLY A 225 -13.74 -6.87 -15.16
N LEU A 226 -13.60 -5.63 -14.69
CA LEU A 226 -14.71 -4.68 -14.59
C LEU A 226 -15.27 -4.32 -15.97
N ILE A 227 -14.41 -4.04 -16.94
CA ILE A 227 -14.84 -3.75 -18.32
C ILE A 227 -15.61 -4.94 -18.89
N GLN A 228 -15.10 -6.16 -18.71
CA GLN A 228 -15.76 -7.38 -19.20
C GLN A 228 -17.12 -7.62 -18.55
N ARG A 229 -17.29 -7.24 -17.27
CA ARG A 229 -18.59 -7.29 -16.59
C ARG A 229 -19.59 -6.29 -17.19
N HIS A 230 -19.12 -5.11 -17.59
CA HIS A 230 -19.98 -4.05 -18.14
C HIS A 230 -20.17 -4.12 -19.66
N GLN A 231 -19.36 -4.92 -20.36
CA GLN A 231 -19.53 -5.29 -21.75
C GLN A 231 -20.07 -6.72 -21.82
N PRO A 232 -21.40 -6.93 -21.72
CA PRO A 232 -21.95 -8.25 -21.94
C PRO A 232 -21.61 -8.69 -23.36
N SER A 233 -20.92 -9.81 -23.49
CA SER A 233 -20.96 -10.60 -24.72
C SER A 233 -22.41 -11.04 -24.93
N ASP A 234 -22.96 -10.73 -26.10
CA ASP A 234 -24.37 -10.79 -26.54
C ASP A 234 -25.18 -12.11 -26.33
N GLU A 235 -24.81 -13.05 -25.45
CA GLU A 235 -25.52 -14.35 -25.37
C GLU A 235 -25.91 -14.87 -23.99
N ALA A 236 -25.65 -14.18 -22.87
CA ALA A 236 -26.23 -14.59 -21.59
C ALA A 236 -26.40 -13.41 -20.61
N GLU A 237 -27.59 -13.31 -20.02
CA GLU A 237 -27.97 -12.41 -18.89
C GLU A 237 -28.45 -10.99 -19.24
N ALA A 238 -29.53 -10.91 -20.02
CA ALA A 238 -30.36 -9.73 -20.18
C ALA A 238 -31.40 -9.51 -19.04
N GLU A 239 -31.14 -9.92 -17.79
CA GLU A 239 -32.13 -9.76 -16.69
C GLU A 239 -31.65 -9.13 -15.38
N VAL A 240 -30.36 -8.82 -15.17
CA VAL A 240 -29.91 -8.18 -13.90
C VAL A 240 -28.84 -7.10 -14.10
N ALA A 241 -28.96 -6.28 -15.14
CA ALA A 241 -28.16 -5.08 -15.28
C ALA A 241 -28.94 -3.88 -14.75
N GLU A 242 -28.66 -3.46 -13.51
CA GLU A 242 -28.96 -2.08 -13.13
C GLU A 242 -28.02 -1.16 -13.93
N PRO A 243 -28.54 -0.19 -14.70
CA PRO A 243 -27.72 0.68 -15.52
C PRO A 243 -26.82 1.55 -14.63
N LEU A 244 -25.53 1.55 -14.95
CA LEU A 244 -24.54 2.42 -14.32
C LEU A 244 -24.93 3.89 -14.52
N THR A 245 -24.91 4.67 -13.45
CA THR A 245 -25.23 6.09 -13.43
C THR A 245 -24.18 6.93 -14.19
N ASP A 246 -24.64 7.98 -14.89
CA ASP A 246 -23.83 8.78 -15.84
C ASP A 246 -22.53 9.37 -15.25
N TRP A 247 -22.48 9.60 -13.93
CA TRP A 247 -21.30 10.17 -13.25
C TRP A 247 -20.10 9.20 -13.18
N GLU A 248 -20.33 7.88 -13.22
CA GLU A 248 -19.24 6.88 -13.22
C GLU A 248 -18.60 6.71 -14.59
N ARG A 249 -19.31 7.04 -15.68
CA ARG A 249 -18.75 7.01 -17.05
C ARG A 249 -17.77 8.14 -17.29
N GLU A 250 -18.10 9.35 -16.82
CA GLU A 250 -17.30 10.55 -17.06
C GLU A 250 -15.92 10.48 -16.38
N LEU A 251 -15.83 9.82 -15.22
CA LEU A 251 -14.58 9.61 -14.49
C LEU A 251 -13.60 8.64 -15.21
N LEU A 252 -14.15 7.63 -15.90
CA LEU A 252 -13.40 6.63 -16.66
C LEU A 252 -12.93 7.17 -18.03
N GLU A 253 -13.72 8.02 -18.68
CA GLU A 253 -13.32 8.63 -19.96
C GLU A 253 -12.24 9.70 -19.78
N GLN A 254 -12.29 10.51 -18.71
CA GLN A 254 -11.27 11.54 -18.46
C GLN A 254 -9.89 10.99 -18.08
N SER A 255 -9.79 9.71 -17.70
CA SER A 255 -8.54 9.07 -17.27
C SER A 255 -7.81 8.32 -18.38
N THR A 256 -8.32 8.37 -19.62
CA THR A 256 -7.63 7.82 -20.81
C THR A 256 -6.84 8.94 -21.52
N PRO A 257 -5.50 8.92 -21.55
CA PRO A 257 -4.72 9.93 -22.25
C PRO A 257 -4.67 9.60 -23.75
N GLU A 258 -5.70 9.99 -24.47
CA GLU A 258 -5.77 9.92 -25.94
C GLU A 258 -5.23 11.21 -26.61
N GLN A 259 -4.16 11.81 -26.06
CA GLN A 259 -3.46 12.95 -26.69
C GLN A 259 -1.96 12.91 -26.36
N SER A 260 -1.21 12.04 -27.01
CA SER A 260 0.27 12.07 -26.95
C SER A 260 0.95 11.72 -28.27
N SER A 261 0.23 11.35 -29.33
CA SER A 261 0.83 10.93 -30.61
C SER A 261 0.88 12.02 -31.69
N ALA A 262 0.31 13.21 -31.46
CA ALA A 262 0.26 14.27 -32.47
C ALA A 262 1.28 15.42 -32.25
N GLU A 263 1.87 15.56 -31.07
CA GLU A 263 2.84 16.64 -30.78
C GLU A 263 4.30 16.21 -30.92
N THR A 264 4.61 14.91 -31.02
CA THR A 264 6.01 14.43 -31.10
C THR A 264 6.64 14.59 -32.49
N GLU A 265 5.86 14.85 -33.55
CA GLU A 265 6.41 15.12 -34.89
C GLU A 265 6.81 16.59 -35.11
N LYS A 266 6.33 17.54 -34.29
CA LYS A 266 6.63 18.97 -34.48
C LYS A 266 7.80 19.51 -33.65
N VAL A 267 8.33 18.74 -32.70
CA VAL A 267 9.46 19.17 -31.85
C VAL A 267 10.81 18.66 -32.38
N ALA A 268 10.82 17.79 -33.40
CA ALA A 268 12.04 17.22 -33.97
C ALA A 268 12.84 18.17 -34.90
N ASP A 269 12.34 19.37 -35.20
CA ASP A 269 12.94 20.29 -36.19
C ASP A 269 13.45 21.62 -35.62
N LEU A 270 13.75 21.70 -34.31
CA LEU A 270 14.41 22.87 -33.74
C LEU A 270 15.67 22.50 -32.96
N GLY A 271 16.78 22.74 -33.67
CA GLY A 271 18.19 22.82 -33.28
C GLY A 271 18.57 22.81 -31.80
N ILE A 272 19.55 21.94 -31.53
CA ILE A 272 20.40 21.85 -30.33
C ILE A 272 21.15 23.17 -30.12
N ALA A 273 21.06 23.72 -28.91
CA ALA A 273 22.07 24.62 -28.33
C ALA A 273 22.27 24.27 -26.84
N GLU A 274 23.48 23.84 -26.51
CA GLU A 274 23.97 23.59 -25.15
C GLU A 274 24.07 24.89 -24.35
N ALA A 275 23.51 24.93 -23.14
CA ALA A 275 24.05 25.67 -21.99
C ALA A 275 23.38 25.25 -20.67
N ASP A 276 24.23 25.09 -19.65
CA ASP A 276 24.01 25.12 -18.20
C ASP A 276 23.37 23.94 -17.46
N ALA A 277 24.27 23.02 -17.11
CA ALA A 277 24.29 22.33 -15.82
C ALA A 277 25.22 23.09 -14.85
N ALA A 278 24.69 23.71 -13.78
CA ALA A 278 25.51 24.15 -12.64
C ALA A 278 24.76 24.46 -11.32
N GLU A 279 23.46 24.73 -11.30
CA GLU A 279 22.88 25.44 -10.14
C GLU A 279 22.01 24.63 -9.16
N ILE A 280 21.80 23.32 -9.36
CA ILE A 280 20.84 22.55 -8.53
C ILE A 280 21.52 21.70 -7.43
N VAL A 281 22.85 21.55 -7.44
CA VAL A 281 23.55 20.61 -6.54
C VAL A 281 23.94 21.20 -5.17
N ALA A 282 23.63 22.48 -4.90
CA ALA A 282 24.08 23.17 -3.69
C ALA A 282 23.08 23.13 -2.52
N ASP A 283 21.79 22.88 -2.78
CA ASP A 283 20.75 23.04 -1.75
C ASP A 283 20.45 21.75 -0.95
N GLU A 284 20.88 20.59 -1.43
CA GLU A 284 20.54 19.30 -0.81
C GLU A 284 21.56 18.84 0.25
N GLN A 285 22.73 19.48 0.35
CA GLN A 285 23.78 19.12 1.32
C GLN A 285 23.69 19.87 2.65
N VAL A 286 22.89 20.93 2.75
CA VAL A 286 22.74 21.70 4.01
C VAL A 286 21.72 21.04 4.95
N ALA A 287 20.76 20.27 4.43
CA ALA A 287 19.71 19.65 5.24
C ALA A 287 20.14 18.41 6.03
N LEU A 288 21.25 17.75 5.64
CA LEU A 288 21.72 16.51 6.27
C LEU A 288 22.61 16.74 7.52
N VAL A 289 23.13 17.96 7.72
CA VAL A 289 24.05 18.25 8.83
C VAL A 289 23.30 18.68 10.10
N ALA A 290 22.07 19.19 9.99
CA ALA A 290 21.29 19.70 11.12
C ALA A 290 20.56 18.61 11.94
N ALA A 291 20.53 17.36 11.48
CA ALA A 291 19.82 16.27 12.16
C ALA A 291 20.69 15.46 13.14
N ASP A 292 22.02 15.65 13.11
CA ASP A 292 22.96 14.88 13.93
C ASP A 292 23.33 15.59 15.26
N GLU A 293 22.95 16.86 15.44
CA GLU A 293 23.23 17.61 16.68
C GLU A 293 22.21 17.36 17.81
N THR A 294 21.00 16.90 17.51
CA THR A 294 19.97 16.69 18.55
C THR A 294 20.09 15.38 19.33
N ALA A 295 20.94 14.44 18.88
CA ALA A 295 21.19 13.19 19.59
C ALA A 295 22.35 13.27 20.61
N ALA A 296 23.14 14.36 20.58
CA ALA A 296 24.25 14.57 21.51
C ALA A 296 23.83 15.24 22.84
N ASP A 297 22.67 15.90 22.88
CA ASP A 297 22.18 16.61 24.08
C ASP A 297 21.45 15.70 25.10
N GLU A 298 20.85 14.57 24.67
CA GLU A 298 20.21 13.63 25.61
C GLU A 298 21.26 12.79 26.38
N ALA A 299 22.40 12.47 25.76
CA ALA A 299 23.48 11.72 26.41
C ALA A 299 24.34 12.59 27.37
N GLY A 300 24.30 13.93 27.21
CA GLY A 300 24.98 14.87 28.09
C GLY A 300 24.25 15.12 29.42
N ALA A 301 22.92 14.98 29.42
CA ALA A 301 22.10 15.20 30.61
C ALA A 301 22.24 14.05 31.63
N GLU A 302 22.25 12.78 31.18
CA GLU A 302 22.41 11.63 32.07
C GLU A 302 23.80 11.57 32.74
N ALA A 303 24.85 12.05 32.05
CA ALA A 303 26.21 12.07 32.59
C ALA A 303 26.44 13.20 33.63
N HIS A 304 25.63 14.26 33.62
CA HIS A 304 25.75 15.36 34.58
C HIS A 304 25.08 15.01 35.92
N ASP A 305 24.00 14.23 35.91
CA ASP A 305 23.32 13.80 37.14
C ASP A 305 24.10 12.75 37.93
N GLU A 306 24.81 11.82 37.26
CA GLU A 306 25.71 10.88 37.96
C GLU A 306 26.92 11.59 38.61
N ALA A 307 27.40 12.70 38.02
CA ALA A 307 28.54 13.43 38.56
C ALA A 307 28.20 14.26 39.81
N ILE A 308 26.95 14.74 39.93
CA ILE A 308 26.49 15.47 41.12
C ILE A 308 26.20 14.51 42.28
N ALA A 309 25.61 13.33 42.01
CA ALA A 309 25.36 12.32 43.04
C ALA A 309 26.67 11.81 43.70
N ALA A 310 27.74 11.64 42.91
CA ALA A 310 29.04 11.23 43.42
C ALA A 310 29.75 12.29 44.30
N ALA A 311 29.42 13.57 44.14
CA ALA A 311 30.01 14.66 44.92
C ALA A 311 29.25 14.99 46.22
N ALA A 312 27.97 14.61 46.33
CA ALA A 312 27.12 14.89 47.49
C ALA A 312 26.96 13.70 48.47
N GLY A 313 27.37 12.48 48.09
CA GLY A 313 27.34 11.32 48.99
C GLY A 313 25.95 10.76 49.27
N GLU A 314 24.97 11.04 48.41
CA GLU A 314 23.61 10.48 48.45
C GLU A 314 23.36 9.62 47.21
N THR A 315 22.63 8.52 47.37
CA THR A 315 22.34 7.58 46.28
C THR A 315 21.21 8.10 45.38
N ALA A 316 21.29 7.80 44.08
CA ALA A 316 20.37 8.26 43.02
C ALA A 316 18.86 8.01 43.28
N GLU A 317 18.52 7.13 44.22
CA GLU A 317 17.14 6.84 44.62
C GLU A 317 16.50 7.95 45.48
N GLU A 318 17.29 8.79 46.14
CA GLU A 318 16.80 9.85 47.05
C GLU A 318 16.46 11.16 46.31
N VAL A 319 17.20 11.47 45.23
CA VAL A 319 16.96 12.66 44.39
C VAL A 319 15.67 12.53 43.57
N ALA A 320 15.36 11.32 43.09
CA ALA A 320 14.12 11.05 42.36
C ALA A 320 12.85 11.17 43.25
N ALA A 321 13.00 11.03 44.57
CA ALA A 321 11.88 11.15 45.50
C ALA A 321 11.52 12.62 45.81
N ASP A 322 12.49 13.53 45.83
CA ASP A 322 12.27 14.95 46.14
C ASP A 322 11.72 15.72 44.92
N GLU A 323 12.05 15.28 43.70
CA GLU A 323 11.51 15.86 42.46
C GLU A 323 10.03 15.48 42.21
N ALA A 324 9.59 14.33 42.72
CA ALA A 324 8.19 13.89 42.64
C ALA A 324 7.25 14.57 43.67
N ALA A 325 7.81 15.35 44.61
CA ALA A 325 7.06 15.98 45.70
C ALA A 325 6.77 17.48 45.48
N LYS A 326 7.09 18.05 44.31
CA LYS A 326 6.90 19.47 44.01
C LYS A 326 5.87 19.75 42.92
#